data_AF-A0A554LEX0-F1
#
_entry.id   AF-A0A554LEX0-F1
#
_cell.length_a   1.000
_cell.length_b   1.000
_cell.length_c   1.000
_cell.angle_alpha   90.00
_cell.angle_beta   90.00
_cell.angle_gamma   90.00
#
_symmetry.space_group_name_H-M   'P 1'
#
loop_
_entity.id
_entity.type
_entity.pdbx_description
1 polymer ?
#
loop_
_entity_poly.entity_id
_entity_poly.type
_entity_poly.pdbx_seq_one_letter_code
_entity_poly.pdbx_strand_id
1 'polypeptide(L)'
;MNKKTAVVAIIVMLVIAVWFGIRFFIGGNEDTWICDNGQWVRHGNPSAPKPTEECKFIKYGNLVSGQGSGEQWALLYEEPGGDPEPALKAFLKFNDSSFCNQGITNLPCFDTKWNIGNLGDRLIVEGSLTGSTVTVSKLFVQNPLISVSSPTLGEVIKSPYVIKGEAKGPWYFEASFPVRLLDGDGNIFVQTQATAKSDWMTENFVPFEANLEFNVSQTDEGTLVLVKDNPSDLPQNAAEIRIPIKFR
;
A
#
# COMPACT_ATOMS: atom_id res chain seq x y z
N MET A 1 32.59 34.67 25.65
CA MET A 1 31.88 34.19 24.44
C MET A 1 31.43 35.41 23.64
N ASN A 2 31.77 35.51 22.35
CA ASN A 2 31.41 36.68 21.55
C ASN A 2 29.91 36.60 21.21
N LYS A 3 29.20 37.74 21.12
CA LYS A 3 27.77 37.79 20.76
C LYS A 3 27.49 36.96 19.49
N LYS A 4 28.42 36.98 18.53
CA LYS A 4 28.34 36.18 17.30
C LYS A 4 28.45 34.67 17.54
N THR A 5 29.34 34.21 18.42
CA THR A 5 29.48 32.79 18.78
C THR A 5 28.26 32.28 19.55
N ALA A 6 27.66 33.12 20.40
CA ALA A 6 26.43 32.78 21.12
C ALA A 6 25.24 32.59 20.15
N VAL A 7 25.08 33.48 19.17
CA VAL A 7 24.01 33.39 18.16
C VAL A 7 24.16 32.13 17.30
N VAL A 8 25.37 31.81 16.85
CA VAL A 8 25.62 30.60 16.05
C VAL A 8 25.30 29.33 16.85
N ALA A 9 25.70 29.26 18.12
CA ALA A 9 25.41 28.10 18.97
C ALA A 9 23.90 27.87 19.17
N ILE A 10 23.12 28.95 19.31
CA ILE A 10 21.65 28.88 19.44
C ILE A 10 21.01 28.36 18.16
N ILE A 11 21.44 28.84 16.99
CA ILE A 11 20.91 28.37 15.70
C ILE A 11 21.20 26.88 15.50
N VAL A 12 22.42 26.44 15.81
CA VAL A 12 22.79 25.01 15.71
C VAL A 12 21.93 24.15 16.64
N MET A 13 21.70 24.59 17.88
CA MET A 13 20.79 23.87 18.78
C MET A 13 19.35 23.81 18.28
N LEU A 14 18.84 24.89 17.68
CA LEU A 14 17.49 24.90 17.09
C LEU A 14 17.39 23.95 15.90
N VAL A 15 18.38 23.91 15.01
CA VAL A 15 18.40 22.98 13.87
C VAL A 15 18.46 21.53 14.34
N ILE A 16 19.28 21.23 15.34
CA ILE A 16 19.37 19.89 15.94
C ILE A 16 18.03 19.50 16.60
N ALA A 17 17.41 20.41 17.36
CA ALA A 17 16.12 20.17 17.99
C ALA A 17 15.00 19.94 16.97
N VAL A 18 15.00 20.69 15.86
CA VAL A 18 14.07 20.49 14.74
C VAL A 18 14.32 19.13 14.07
N TRP A 19 15.57 18.75 13.83
CA TRP A 19 15.91 17.45 13.23
C TRP A 19 15.50 16.27 14.12
N PHE A 20 15.72 16.36 15.43
CA PHE A 20 15.24 15.37 16.39
C PHE A 20 13.71 15.37 16.52
N GLY A 21 13.07 16.54 16.47
CA GLY A 21 11.61 16.65 16.44
C GLY A 21 11.02 15.97 15.19
N ILE A 22 11.59 16.23 14.02
CA ILE A 22 11.19 15.60 12.75
C ILE A 22 11.33 14.07 12.85
N ARG A 23 12.46 13.56 13.37
CA ARG A 23 12.63 12.11 13.62
C ARG A 23 11.58 11.53 14.58
N PHE A 24 11.20 12.28 15.61
CA PHE A 24 10.26 11.82 16.64
C PHE A 24 8.79 11.86 16.18
N PHE A 25 8.42 12.78 15.29
CA PHE A 25 7.05 12.94 14.80
C PHE A 25 6.77 12.23 13.45
N ILE A 26 7.81 11.86 12.69
CA ILE A 26 7.67 11.20 11.36
C ILE A 26 8.05 9.71 11.42
N GLY A 27 8.76 9.26 12.47
CA GLY A 27 8.96 7.84 12.70
C GLY A 27 7.65 7.21 13.16
N GLY A 28 7.12 6.25 12.40
CA GLY A 28 6.01 5.40 12.84
C GLY A 28 6.29 4.71 14.17
N ASN A 29 5.34 3.91 14.66
CA ASN A 29 5.45 3.32 15.99
C ASN A 29 6.50 2.17 15.98
N GLU A 30 7.78 2.50 16.14
CA GLU A 30 8.89 1.51 16.13
C GLU A 30 8.77 0.48 17.27
N ASP A 31 8.00 0.80 18.31
CA ASP A 31 7.84 0.04 19.55
C ASP A 31 6.62 -0.89 19.50
N THR A 32 6.70 -1.98 18.74
CA THR A 32 5.59 -2.93 18.53
C THR A 32 6.00 -4.41 18.63
N TRP A 33 5.01 -5.31 18.68
CA TRP A 33 5.23 -6.75 18.57
C TRP A 33 4.94 -7.20 17.14
N ILE A 34 5.94 -7.76 16.47
CA ILE A 34 5.82 -8.24 15.09
C ILE A 34 5.68 -9.75 15.09
N CYS A 35 4.82 -10.27 14.22
CA CYS A 35 4.68 -11.70 14.03
C CYS A 35 5.70 -12.22 13.02
N ASP A 36 6.68 -12.99 13.47
CA ASP A 36 7.68 -13.65 12.62
C ASP A 36 7.85 -15.12 13.06
N ASN A 37 7.77 -16.04 12.11
CA ASN A 37 7.82 -17.49 12.30
C ASN A 37 6.82 -18.05 13.33
N GLY A 38 5.61 -17.48 13.37
CA GLY A 38 4.59 -17.87 14.35
C GLY A 38 4.94 -17.49 15.78
N GLN A 39 5.91 -16.59 15.98
CA GLN A 39 6.30 -16.05 17.27
C GLN A 39 6.18 -14.54 17.28
N TRP A 40 5.68 -13.99 18.38
CA TRP A 40 5.77 -12.55 18.62
C TRP A 40 7.22 -12.20 18.92
N VAL A 41 7.85 -11.51 17.96
CA VAL A 41 9.19 -10.94 18.06
C VAL A 41 9.05 -9.48 18.49
N ARG A 42 9.89 -9.07 19.43
CA ARG A 42 9.91 -7.69 19.92
C ARG A 42 10.58 -6.80 18.88
N HIS A 43 9.90 -5.74 18.46
CA HIS A 43 10.47 -4.67 17.64
C HIS A 43 10.47 -3.38 18.46
N GLY A 44 11.63 -2.74 18.63
CA GLY A 44 11.78 -1.60 19.55
C GLY A 44 11.50 -1.97 21.02
N ASN A 45 10.79 -1.09 21.72
CA ASN A 45 10.45 -1.18 23.13
C ASN A 45 8.93 -1.07 23.38
N PRO A 46 8.13 -2.07 22.94
CA PRO A 46 6.68 -2.03 23.06
C PRO A 46 6.23 -1.87 24.50
N SER A 47 5.40 -0.86 24.75
CA SER A 47 4.77 -0.60 26.05
C SER A 47 3.64 -1.60 26.35
N ALA A 48 3.04 -2.17 25.31
CA ALA A 48 2.05 -3.23 25.41
C ALA A 48 2.69 -4.57 25.78
N PRO A 49 2.04 -5.40 26.62
CA PRO A 49 2.53 -6.73 26.94
C PRO A 49 2.57 -7.61 25.67
N LYS A 50 3.51 -8.56 25.62
CA LYS A 50 3.59 -9.56 24.54
C LYS A 50 2.22 -10.23 24.38
N PRO A 51 1.64 -10.27 23.16
CA PRO A 51 0.36 -10.92 22.97
C PRO A 51 0.44 -12.41 23.33
N THR A 52 -0.63 -12.91 23.94
CA THR A 52 -0.77 -14.31 24.39
C THR A 52 -1.45 -15.20 23.35
N GLU A 53 -2.08 -14.61 22.34
CA GLU A 53 -2.72 -15.31 21.24
C GLU A 53 -1.68 -15.88 20.27
N GLU A 54 -2.06 -16.96 19.57
CA GLU A 54 -1.25 -17.53 18.50
C GLU A 54 -0.93 -16.46 17.45
N CYS A 55 0.36 -16.30 17.18
CA CYS A 55 0.85 -15.33 16.22
C CYS A 55 0.60 -15.85 14.80
N LYS A 56 -0.30 -15.19 14.06
CA LYS A 56 -0.63 -15.52 12.67
C LYS A 56 -0.42 -14.30 11.79
N PHE A 57 0.15 -14.50 10.62
CA PHE A 57 0.18 -13.45 9.60
C PHE A 57 -1.23 -13.32 9.04
N ILE A 58 -1.92 -12.22 9.34
CA ILE A 58 -3.23 -11.88 8.77
C ILE A 58 -3.15 -10.44 8.31
N LYS A 59 -2.94 -10.22 7.01
CA LYS A 59 -2.77 -8.87 6.45
C LYS A 59 -3.68 -8.63 5.25
N TYR A 60 -4.05 -7.36 5.14
CA TYR A 60 -4.82 -6.80 4.03
C TYR A 60 -3.86 -6.03 3.14
N GLY A 61 -3.86 -6.30 1.84
CA GLY A 61 -2.91 -5.66 0.94
C GLY A 61 -3.25 -5.84 -0.53
N ASN A 62 -2.47 -5.21 -1.39
CA ASN A 62 -2.60 -5.35 -2.84
C ASN A 62 -1.72 -6.50 -3.34
N LEU A 63 -2.26 -7.29 -4.26
CA LEU A 63 -1.49 -8.28 -4.99
C LEU A 63 -0.50 -7.57 -5.93
N VAL A 64 0.78 -7.90 -5.79
CA VAL A 64 1.86 -7.37 -6.63
C VAL A 64 2.70 -8.50 -7.21
N SER A 65 3.46 -8.22 -8.28
CA SER A 65 4.41 -9.18 -8.83
C SER A 65 5.61 -9.37 -7.91
N GLY A 66 5.99 -10.62 -7.67
CA GLY A 66 7.27 -10.95 -7.04
C GLY A 66 8.44 -10.57 -7.96
N GLN A 67 9.49 -9.98 -7.39
CA GLN A 67 10.77 -9.81 -8.08
C GLN A 67 11.78 -10.73 -7.41
N GLY A 68 12.31 -11.70 -8.15
CA GLY A 68 13.24 -12.72 -7.65
C GLY A 68 13.09 -14.07 -8.36
N SER A 69 14.12 -14.90 -8.33
CA SER A 69 14.13 -16.23 -8.97
C SER A 69 13.31 -17.23 -8.16
N GLY A 70 11.99 -17.30 -8.38
CA GLY A 70 11.15 -18.41 -7.92
C GLY A 70 9.79 -18.04 -7.29
N GLU A 71 9.54 -16.77 -6.98
CA GLU A 71 8.29 -16.33 -6.33
C GLU A 71 7.59 -15.30 -7.23
N GLN A 72 6.42 -15.67 -7.79
CA GLN A 72 5.71 -14.87 -8.80
C GLN A 72 4.83 -13.78 -8.19
N TRP A 73 4.41 -13.92 -6.94
CA TRP A 73 3.40 -13.07 -6.31
C TRP A 73 3.86 -12.60 -4.95
N ALA A 74 3.51 -11.36 -4.60
CA ALA A 74 3.71 -10.79 -3.28
C ALA A 74 2.48 -9.99 -2.86
N LEU A 75 2.29 -9.82 -1.56
CA LEU A 75 1.34 -8.92 -0.95
C LEU A 75 2.08 -7.64 -0.56
N LEU A 76 1.61 -6.51 -1.05
CA LEU A 76 1.99 -5.19 -0.57
C LEU A 76 0.96 -4.75 0.48
N TYR A 77 1.35 -4.67 1.75
CA TYR A 77 0.44 -4.42 2.88
C TYR A 77 0.98 -3.35 3.83
N GLU A 78 0.10 -2.78 4.64
CA GLU A 78 0.43 -1.77 5.65
C GLU A 78 0.16 -2.33 7.06
N GLU A 79 0.89 -1.85 8.08
CA GLU A 79 0.55 -2.15 9.47
C GLU A 79 -0.44 -1.10 10.01
N PRO A 80 -1.43 -1.49 10.83
CA PRO A 80 -2.31 -0.51 11.46
C PRO A 80 -1.52 0.28 12.52
N GLY A 81 -1.21 1.55 12.25
CA GLY A 81 -0.33 2.31 13.16
C GLY A 81 -0.04 3.78 12.87
N GLY A 82 -0.17 4.29 11.65
CA GLY A 82 0.03 5.72 11.39
C GLY A 82 0.36 6.07 9.95
N ASP A 83 -0.19 7.20 9.51
CA ASP A 83 0.10 7.91 8.28
C ASP A 83 1.61 8.29 8.17
N PRO A 84 2.29 8.11 7.02
CA PRO A 84 2.24 6.99 6.10
C PRO A 84 3.44 6.06 6.34
N GLU A 85 3.21 4.89 6.95
CA GLU A 85 4.26 3.85 6.98
C GLU A 85 4.56 3.32 5.56
N PRO A 86 5.83 2.96 5.24
CA PRO A 86 6.15 2.38 3.95
C PRO A 86 5.45 1.03 3.79
N ALA A 87 4.83 0.82 2.64
CA ALA A 87 4.14 -0.42 2.36
C ALA A 87 5.13 -1.61 2.42
N LEU A 88 4.84 -2.57 3.29
CA LEU A 88 5.64 -3.78 3.48
C LEU A 88 5.33 -4.79 2.38
N LYS A 89 6.36 -5.52 1.94
CA LYS A 89 6.23 -6.56 0.91
C LYS A 89 6.46 -7.94 1.50
N ALA A 90 5.48 -8.82 1.33
CA ALA A 90 5.57 -10.24 1.67
C ALA A 90 5.38 -11.12 0.42
N PHE A 91 6.36 -11.96 0.08
CA PHE A 91 6.23 -12.94 -0.99
C PHE A 91 5.27 -14.06 -0.63
N LEU A 92 4.46 -14.50 -1.59
CA LEU A 92 3.43 -15.51 -1.37
C LEU A 92 3.94 -16.88 -1.81
N LYS A 93 4.04 -17.80 -0.85
CA LYS A 93 4.37 -19.21 -1.09
C LYS A 93 3.15 -20.08 -0.80
N PHE A 94 2.71 -20.81 -1.82
CA PHE A 94 1.59 -21.74 -1.73
C PHE A 94 2.09 -23.18 -1.56
N ASN A 95 1.30 -24.01 -0.89
CA ASN A 95 1.52 -25.45 -0.75
C ASN A 95 0.18 -26.21 -0.85
N ASP A 96 0.24 -27.53 -0.70
CA ASP A 96 -0.94 -28.42 -0.85
C ASP A 96 -2.03 -28.18 0.20
N SER A 97 -1.74 -27.41 1.26
CA SER A 97 -2.69 -27.02 2.31
C SER A 97 -3.17 -25.57 2.18
N SER A 98 -2.76 -24.84 1.14
CA SER A 98 -3.20 -23.47 0.89
C SER A 98 -4.60 -23.43 0.28
N PHE A 99 -5.51 -22.66 0.88
CA PHE A 99 -6.89 -22.50 0.42
C PHE A 99 -7.17 -21.08 -0.07
N CYS A 100 -7.78 -20.97 -1.26
CA CYS A 100 -8.02 -19.70 -1.91
C CYS A 100 -9.51 -19.50 -2.21
N ASN A 101 -10.02 -18.32 -1.85
CA ASN A 101 -11.43 -17.96 -2.01
C ASN A 101 -11.60 -16.82 -3.00
N GLN A 102 -12.45 -17.03 -4.00
CA GLN A 102 -12.95 -15.99 -4.91
C GLN A 102 -14.48 -15.93 -4.78
N GLY A 103 -14.98 -14.95 -4.05
CA GLY A 103 -16.41 -14.88 -3.72
C GLY A 103 -16.87 -16.06 -2.88
N ILE A 104 -17.72 -16.93 -3.45
CA ILE A 104 -18.34 -18.10 -2.80
C ILE A 104 -17.58 -19.40 -3.12
N THR A 105 -16.57 -19.34 -3.99
CA THR A 105 -15.79 -20.53 -4.39
C THR A 105 -14.63 -20.74 -3.43
N ASN A 106 -14.54 -21.93 -2.84
CA ASN A 106 -13.41 -22.38 -2.04
C ASN A 106 -12.61 -23.40 -2.86
N LEU A 107 -11.42 -23.04 -3.31
CA LEU A 107 -10.57 -23.90 -4.14
C LEU A 107 -9.16 -24.00 -3.55
N PRO A 108 -8.47 -25.14 -3.70
CA PRO A 108 -7.04 -25.22 -3.40
C PRO A 108 -6.26 -24.26 -4.30
N CYS A 109 -5.33 -23.49 -3.74
CA CYS A 109 -4.59 -22.46 -4.48
C CYS A 109 -3.70 -23.02 -5.60
N PHE A 110 -3.38 -24.33 -5.54
CA PHE A 110 -2.50 -25.02 -6.48
C PHE A 110 -3.26 -25.68 -7.65
N ASP A 111 -4.59 -25.60 -7.70
CA ASP A 111 -5.35 -26.10 -8.85
C ASP A 111 -5.12 -25.18 -10.06
N THR A 112 -4.81 -25.78 -11.21
CA THR A 112 -4.56 -25.15 -12.52
C THR A 112 -5.65 -24.19 -13.02
N LYS A 113 -6.82 -24.17 -12.35
CA LYS A 113 -7.94 -23.29 -12.67
C LYS A 113 -7.93 -21.97 -11.89
N TRP A 114 -7.13 -21.86 -10.83
CA TRP A 114 -7.15 -20.68 -9.99
C TRP A 114 -6.20 -19.59 -10.52
N ASN A 115 -6.78 -18.43 -10.82
CA ASN A 115 -6.02 -17.20 -11.04
C ASN A 115 -6.07 -16.40 -9.74
N ILE A 116 -4.92 -16.02 -9.19
CA ILE A 116 -4.80 -15.33 -7.89
C ILE A 116 -5.54 -14.00 -7.80
N GLY A 117 -5.89 -13.44 -8.95
CA GLY A 117 -6.46 -12.11 -9.10
C GLY A 117 -5.64 -11.31 -10.10
N ASN A 118 -6.10 -10.10 -10.40
CA ASN A 118 -5.33 -9.14 -11.16
C ASN A 118 -4.34 -8.41 -10.25
N LEU A 119 -3.23 -7.93 -10.82
CA LEU A 119 -2.32 -7.04 -10.09
C LEU A 119 -3.11 -5.83 -9.57
N GLY A 120 -2.91 -5.47 -8.31
CA GLY A 120 -3.67 -4.43 -7.62
C GLY A 120 -4.91 -4.94 -6.87
N ASP A 121 -5.35 -6.19 -7.09
CA ASP A 121 -6.48 -6.76 -6.35
C ASP A 121 -6.19 -6.75 -4.84
N ARG A 122 -7.21 -6.38 -4.05
CA ARG A 122 -7.08 -6.37 -2.60
C ARG A 122 -7.32 -7.77 -2.05
N LEU A 123 -6.30 -8.30 -1.40
CA LEU A 123 -6.30 -9.63 -0.82
C LEU A 123 -6.28 -9.57 0.70
N ILE A 124 -6.91 -10.56 1.31
CA ILE A 124 -6.65 -10.95 2.69
C ILE A 124 -5.79 -12.20 2.62
N VAL A 125 -4.59 -12.14 3.20
CA VAL A 125 -3.68 -13.29 3.27
C VAL A 125 -3.51 -13.69 4.72
N GLU A 126 -3.85 -14.95 4.99
CA GLU A 126 -3.56 -15.64 6.23
C GLU A 126 -2.41 -16.62 6.01
N GLY A 127 -1.48 -16.72 6.97
CA GLY A 127 -0.37 -17.66 6.87
C GLY A 127 0.65 -17.53 8.00
N SER A 128 1.85 -18.05 7.72
CA SER A 128 3.03 -17.89 8.58
C SER A 128 4.11 -17.15 7.81
N LEU A 129 4.59 -16.03 8.37
CA LEU A 129 5.69 -15.24 7.81
C LEU A 129 7.03 -15.86 8.24
N THR A 130 7.95 -16.03 7.31
CA THR A 130 9.35 -16.41 7.55
C THR A 130 10.24 -15.46 6.76
N GLY A 131 10.87 -14.50 7.45
CA GLY A 131 11.61 -13.44 6.77
C GLY A 131 10.66 -12.55 5.96
N SER A 132 10.78 -12.55 4.63
CA SER A 132 9.87 -11.82 3.73
C SER A 132 8.88 -12.71 2.99
N THR A 133 8.84 -14.02 3.27
CA THR A 133 7.96 -14.96 2.58
C THR A 133 6.86 -15.45 3.53
N VAL A 134 5.61 -15.33 3.10
CA VAL A 134 4.44 -15.89 3.78
C VAL A 134 4.09 -17.23 3.16
N THR A 135 4.14 -18.28 3.98
CA THR A 135 3.50 -19.55 3.63
C THR A 135 2.01 -19.40 3.84
N VAL A 136 1.27 -19.30 2.73
CA VAL A 136 -0.16 -18.99 2.72
C VAL A 136 -0.96 -20.18 3.23
N SER A 137 -1.76 -19.99 4.28
CA SER A 137 -2.79 -20.95 4.71
C SER A 137 -4.12 -20.65 4.03
N LYS A 138 -4.48 -19.36 3.97
CA LYS A 138 -5.74 -18.90 3.37
C LYS A 138 -5.53 -17.61 2.61
N LEU A 139 -6.13 -17.48 1.44
CA LEU A 139 -6.13 -16.24 0.67
C LEU A 139 -7.55 -15.95 0.20
N PHE A 140 -7.97 -14.71 0.37
CA PHE A 140 -9.26 -14.24 -0.13
C PHE A 140 -9.04 -13.09 -1.08
N VAL A 141 -9.50 -13.26 -2.31
CA VAL A 141 -9.63 -12.15 -3.25
C VAL A 141 -10.92 -11.43 -2.86
N GLN A 142 -10.81 -10.22 -2.31
CA GLN A 142 -12.00 -9.39 -2.17
C GLN A 142 -12.50 -9.06 -3.58
N ASN A 143 -13.82 -9.09 -3.77
CA ASN A 143 -14.48 -8.66 -5.01
C ASN A 143 -13.95 -7.26 -5.37
N PRO A 144 -13.02 -7.12 -6.34
CA PRO A 144 -12.32 -5.88 -6.54
C PRO A 144 -13.34 -4.84 -6.97
N LEU A 145 -13.34 -3.71 -6.28
CA LEU A 145 -14.19 -2.57 -6.63
C LEU A 145 -13.47 -1.62 -7.59
N ILE A 146 -12.16 -1.83 -7.82
CA ILE A 146 -11.31 -1.08 -8.75
C ILE A 146 -10.21 -1.99 -9.32
N SER A 147 -9.77 -1.71 -10.54
CA SER A 147 -8.63 -2.30 -11.22
C SER A 147 -7.89 -1.22 -12.02
N VAL A 148 -6.56 -1.23 -12.00
CA VAL A 148 -5.72 -0.28 -12.76
C VAL A 148 -4.97 -1.03 -13.84
N SER A 149 -5.15 -0.62 -15.09
CA SER A 149 -4.48 -1.20 -16.25
C SER A 149 -3.20 -0.45 -16.64
N SER A 150 -3.05 0.80 -16.19
CA SER A 150 -1.87 1.63 -16.41
C SER A 150 -1.78 2.74 -15.35
N PRO A 151 -0.65 2.94 -14.65
CA PRO A 151 0.60 2.20 -14.78
C PRO A 151 0.53 0.79 -14.18
N THR A 152 1.40 -0.08 -14.66
CA THR A 152 1.74 -1.34 -14.03
C THR A 152 2.73 -1.14 -12.88
N LEU A 153 2.88 -2.14 -12.02
CA LEU A 153 3.74 -2.05 -10.83
C LEU A 153 5.22 -1.86 -11.20
N GLY A 154 5.84 -0.87 -10.57
CA GLY A 154 7.22 -0.48 -10.83
C GLY A 154 7.45 0.13 -12.21
N GLU A 155 6.37 0.45 -12.94
CA GLU A 155 6.47 1.04 -14.26
C GLU A 155 7.19 2.38 -14.19
N VAL A 156 8.08 2.58 -15.16
CA VAL A 156 8.81 3.83 -15.33
C VAL A 156 7.93 4.79 -16.10
N ILE A 157 7.37 5.79 -15.41
CA ILE A 157 6.45 6.77 -16.00
C ILE A 157 7.18 8.09 -16.29
N LYS A 158 6.72 8.77 -17.34
CA LYS A 158 7.19 10.11 -17.73
C LYS A 158 6.01 11.06 -17.85
N SER A 159 6.21 12.33 -17.55
CA SER A 159 5.16 13.34 -17.71
C SER A 159 5.05 13.86 -19.15
N PRO A 160 3.83 14.14 -19.67
CA PRO A 160 2.53 13.81 -19.09
C PRO A 160 2.25 12.31 -19.13
N TYR A 161 1.53 11.80 -18.13
CA TYR A 161 1.15 10.39 -18.03
C TYR A 161 -0.37 10.24 -17.91
N VAL A 162 -0.94 9.22 -18.56
CA VAL A 162 -2.37 8.91 -18.47
C VAL A 162 -2.57 7.62 -17.71
N ILE A 163 -3.22 7.73 -16.55
CA ILE A 163 -3.65 6.58 -15.75
C ILE A 163 -4.93 6.02 -16.36
N LYS A 164 -5.02 4.70 -16.44
CA LYS A 164 -6.18 3.98 -16.96
C LYS A 164 -6.55 2.83 -16.05
N GLY A 165 -7.85 2.57 -15.98
CA GLY A 165 -8.38 1.44 -15.23
C GLY A 165 -9.89 1.40 -15.32
N GLU A 166 -10.49 0.62 -14.43
CA GLU A 166 -11.93 0.51 -14.30
C GLU A 166 -12.31 0.36 -12.82
N ALA A 167 -13.45 0.93 -12.43
CA ALA A 167 -13.96 0.84 -11.07
C ALA A 167 -15.48 0.65 -11.07
N LYS A 168 -16.02 0.11 -9.99
CA LYS A 168 -17.47 -0.03 -9.78
C LYS A 168 -18.03 1.24 -9.13
N GLY A 169 -19.34 1.45 -9.24
CA GLY A 169 -20.03 2.64 -8.73
C GLY A 169 -19.59 3.15 -7.34
N PRO A 170 -19.37 2.30 -6.33
CA PRO A 170 -18.92 2.75 -5.01
C PRO A 170 -17.60 3.50 -4.96
N TRP A 171 -16.74 3.42 -5.98
CA TRP A 171 -15.51 4.21 -6.05
C TRP A 171 -15.72 5.66 -6.43
N TYR A 172 -16.77 5.92 -7.20
CA TYR A 172 -17.05 7.22 -7.78
C TYR A 172 -17.98 8.05 -6.90
N PHE A 173 -17.73 9.35 -6.89
CA PHE A 173 -18.70 10.38 -6.52
C PHE A 173 -18.69 11.44 -7.63
N GLU A 174 -19.87 11.83 -8.10
CA GLU A 174 -19.99 12.74 -9.25
C GLU A 174 -19.15 12.32 -10.48
N ALA A 175 -19.12 11.02 -10.78
CA ALA A 175 -18.36 10.41 -11.88
C ALA A 175 -16.82 10.54 -11.76
N SER A 176 -16.31 10.82 -10.56
CA SER A 176 -14.88 11.00 -10.32
C SER A 176 -14.42 10.44 -8.98
N PHE A 177 -13.10 10.33 -8.81
CA PHE A 177 -12.49 10.07 -7.50
C PHE A 177 -11.04 10.58 -7.45
N PRO A 178 -10.48 10.84 -6.25
CA PRO A 178 -9.14 11.41 -6.11
C PRO A 178 -8.00 10.47 -6.50
N VAL A 179 -6.96 11.03 -7.10
CA VAL A 179 -5.70 10.35 -7.40
C VAL A 179 -4.53 11.22 -6.92
N ARG A 180 -3.60 10.61 -6.20
CA ARG A 180 -2.41 11.26 -5.65
C ARG A 180 -1.15 10.56 -6.16
N LEU A 181 -0.14 11.33 -6.52
CA LEU A 181 1.19 10.85 -6.85
C LEU A 181 2.13 11.27 -5.72
N LEU A 182 2.71 10.30 -5.02
CA LEU A 182 3.66 10.50 -3.94
C LEU A 182 5.10 10.33 -4.45
N ASP A 183 6.04 11.09 -3.88
CA ASP A 183 7.48 10.88 -4.08
C ASP A 183 8.01 9.70 -3.24
N GLY A 184 9.32 9.45 -3.30
CA GLY A 184 9.98 8.38 -2.55
C GLY A 184 10.00 8.60 -1.04
N ASP A 185 9.76 9.83 -0.59
CA ASP A 185 9.67 10.21 0.83
C ASP A 185 8.21 10.22 1.32
N GLY A 186 7.25 9.87 0.46
CA GLY A 186 5.81 9.84 0.78
C GLY A 186 5.10 11.18 0.67
N ASN A 187 5.77 12.26 0.23
CA ASN A 187 5.13 13.56 0.06
C ASN A 187 4.28 13.57 -1.20
N ILE A 188 3.13 14.26 -1.16
CA ILE A 188 2.28 14.44 -2.34
C ILE A 188 3.00 15.36 -3.33
N PHE A 189 3.36 14.81 -4.48
CA PHE A 189 3.88 15.57 -5.62
C PHE A 189 2.71 16.22 -6.37
N VAL A 190 1.74 15.40 -6.77
CA VAL A 190 0.62 15.83 -7.60
C VAL A 190 -0.67 15.22 -7.10
N GLN A 191 -1.75 15.99 -7.16
CA GLN A 191 -3.09 15.52 -6.93
C GLN A 191 -3.96 15.87 -8.14
N THR A 192 -4.71 14.89 -8.62
CA THR A 192 -5.62 14.99 -9.75
C THR A 192 -6.89 14.17 -9.46
N GLN A 193 -7.78 14.06 -10.43
CA GLN A 193 -8.99 13.24 -10.35
C GLN A 193 -9.02 12.25 -11.52
N ALA A 194 -9.45 11.03 -11.22
CA ALA A 194 -9.86 10.09 -12.25
C ALA A 194 -11.33 10.36 -12.60
N THR A 195 -11.66 10.32 -13.89
CA THR A 195 -13.01 10.55 -14.39
C THR A 195 -13.52 9.29 -15.08
N ALA A 196 -14.73 8.86 -14.71
CA ALA A 196 -15.45 7.79 -15.38
C ALA A 196 -15.68 8.12 -16.85
N LYS A 197 -15.59 7.12 -17.73
CA LYS A 197 -15.76 7.29 -19.19
C LYS A 197 -17.16 6.92 -19.66
N SER A 198 -18.04 6.47 -18.77
CA SER A 198 -19.45 6.18 -19.02
C SER A 198 -20.28 6.32 -17.73
N ASP A 199 -21.56 6.00 -17.80
CA ASP A 199 -22.45 5.97 -16.62
C ASP A 199 -21.86 5.10 -15.51
N TRP A 200 -21.63 5.72 -14.35
CA TRP A 200 -20.85 5.16 -13.25
C TRP A 200 -21.69 4.54 -12.14
N MET A 201 -22.98 4.89 -12.04
CA MET A 201 -23.90 4.38 -11.02
C MET A 201 -24.36 2.94 -11.35
N THR A 202 -23.40 2.02 -11.48
CA THR A 202 -23.64 0.63 -11.84
C THR A 202 -22.82 -0.32 -10.96
N GLU A 203 -23.25 -1.58 -10.89
CA GLU A 203 -22.51 -2.66 -10.25
C GLU A 203 -21.38 -3.23 -11.14
N ASN A 204 -21.39 -2.85 -12.42
CA ASN A 204 -20.38 -3.25 -13.40
C ASN A 204 -19.14 -2.38 -13.29
N PHE A 205 -18.04 -2.88 -13.84
CA PHE A 205 -16.84 -2.07 -14.02
C PHE A 205 -17.06 -1.00 -15.07
N VAL A 206 -16.66 0.21 -14.71
CA VAL A 206 -16.76 1.42 -15.54
C VAL A 206 -15.35 1.96 -15.74
N PRO A 207 -14.88 2.13 -16.99
CA PRO A 207 -13.55 2.65 -17.25
C PRO A 207 -13.36 4.06 -16.69
N PHE A 208 -12.15 4.36 -16.21
CA PHE A 208 -11.73 5.71 -15.83
C PHE A 208 -10.40 6.09 -16.48
N GLU A 209 -10.17 7.40 -16.59
CA GLU A 209 -8.87 7.97 -16.93
C GLU A 209 -8.52 9.13 -16.01
N ALA A 210 -7.24 9.32 -15.72
CA ALA A 210 -6.72 10.50 -15.03
C ALA A 210 -5.44 10.99 -15.73
N ASN A 211 -5.30 12.30 -15.89
CA ASN A 211 -4.08 12.90 -16.44
C ASN A 211 -3.17 13.33 -15.28
N LEU A 212 -1.91 12.91 -15.35
CA LEU A 212 -0.84 13.29 -14.44
C LEU A 212 0.19 14.16 -15.17
N GLU A 213 0.34 15.39 -14.69
CA GLU A 213 1.39 16.30 -15.09
C GLU A 213 2.29 16.55 -13.88
N PHE A 214 3.59 16.26 -14.01
CA PHE A 214 4.57 16.36 -12.94
C PHE A 214 5.94 16.74 -13.53
N ASN A 215 6.75 17.45 -12.76
CA ASN A 215 8.16 17.63 -13.08
C ASN A 215 8.96 16.54 -12.35
N VAL A 216 10.07 16.06 -12.90
CA VAL A 216 10.79 14.93 -12.29
C VAL A 216 11.29 15.33 -10.88
N SER A 217 11.09 14.43 -9.90
CA SER A 217 11.49 14.60 -8.49
C SER A 217 13.01 14.54 -8.33
N GLN A 218 13.52 14.88 -7.14
CA GLN A 218 14.86 14.48 -6.71
C GLN A 218 14.97 12.96 -6.42
N THR A 219 13.83 12.25 -6.35
CA THR A 219 13.74 10.81 -6.09
C THR A 219 13.49 10.02 -7.38
N ASP A 220 14.06 8.83 -7.49
CA ASP A 220 13.85 7.92 -8.64
C ASP A 220 12.57 7.08 -8.52
N GLU A 221 12.02 6.99 -7.30
CA GLU A 221 10.85 6.18 -6.95
C GLU A 221 9.68 7.05 -6.49
N GLY A 222 8.46 6.53 -6.67
CA GLY A 222 7.23 7.16 -6.21
C GLY A 222 6.10 6.14 -6.05
N THR A 223 4.95 6.62 -5.58
CA THR A 223 3.75 5.78 -5.40
C THR A 223 2.53 6.49 -5.96
N LEU A 224 1.81 5.83 -6.86
CA LEU A 224 0.49 6.26 -7.31
C LEU A 224 -0.58 5.74 -6.34
N VAL A 225 -1.43 6.63 -5.82
CA VAL A 225 -2.50 6.31 -4.87
C VAL A 225 -3.84 6.71 -5.47
N LEU A 226 -4.75 5.76 -5.65
CA LEU A 226 -6.13 6.03 -6.06
C LEU A 226 -7.00 5.86 -4.82
N VAL A 227 -7.77 6.89 -4.48
CA VAL A 227 -8.57 6.93 -3.26
C VAL A 227 -10.04 6.82 -3.63
N LYS A 228 -10.78 5.92 -2.98
CA LYS A 228 -12.23 5.85 -3.10
C LYS A 228 -12.82 7.11 -2.50
N ASP A 229 -13.74 7.74 -3.22
CA ASP A 229 -14.43 8.91 -2.68
C ASP A 229 -15.24 8.53 -1.42
N ASN A 230 -15.13 9.37 -0.39
CA ASN A 230 -15.78 9.17 0.90
C ASN A 230 -16.37 10.49 1.42
N PRO A 231 -17.46 10.99 0.84
CA PRO A 231 -18.08 12.25 1.27
C PRO A 231 -18.55 12.24 2.73
N SER A 232 -18.78 11.05 3.29
CA SER A 232 -19.16 10.88 4.70
C SER A 232 -18.01 11.06 5.69
N ASP A 233 -16.76 11.03 5.22
CA ASP A 233 -15.54 11.05 6.04
C ASP A 233 -15.47 9.95 7.11
N LEU A 234 -16.25 8.89 6.92
CA LEU A 234 -16.32 7.77 7.86
C LEU A 234 -15.23 6.73 7.52
N PRO A 235 -14.35 6.34 8.47
CA PRO A 235 -13.23 5.43 8.20
C PRO A 235 -13.63 4.10 7.56
N GLN A 236 -14.80 3.54 7.92
CA GLN A 236 -15.31 2.29 7.36
C GLN A 236 -15.64 2.36 5.86
N ASN A 237 -15.81 3.57 5.33
CA ASN A 237 -16.12 3.79 3.91
C ASN A 237 -14.86 4.11 3.09
N ALA A 238 -13.73 4.40 3.76
CA ALA A 238 -12.47 4.72 3.12
C ALA A 238 -11.84 3.47 2.49
N ALA A 239 -11.33 3.63 1.27
CA ALA A 239 -10.50 2.63 0.62
C ALA A 239 -9.50 3.33 -0.30
N GLU A 240 -8.36 2.71 -0.53
CA GLU A 240 -7.40 3.17 -1.51
C GLU A 240 -6.61 1.99 -2.07
N ILE A 241 -6.00 2.21 -3.23
CA ILE A 241 -5.01 1.31 -3.82
C ILE A 241 -3.72 2.08 -4.08
N ARG A 242 -2.59 1.40 -3.91
CA ARG A 242 -1.25 1.98 -4.05
C ARG A 242 -0.44 1.19 -5.06
N ILE A 243 0.19 1.88 -5.99
CA ILE A 243 0.95 1.31 -7.10
C ILE A 243 2.33 1.98 -7.10
N PRO A 244 3.37 1.27 -6.64
CA PRO A 244 4.74 1.73 -6.79
C PRO A 244 5.09 1.99 -8.26
N ILE A 245 5.82 3.06 -8.53
CA ILE A 245 6.25 3.49 -9.87
C ILE A 245 7.68 4.04 -9.79
N LYS A 246 8.28 4.27 -10.95
CA LYS A 246 9.58 4.94 -11.07
C LYS A 246 9.46 6.16 -11.98
N PHE A 247 10.26 7.18 -11.70
CA PHE A 247 10.31 8.38 -12.54
C PHE A 247 11.37 8.26 -13.63
N ARG A 248 11.20 9.00 -14.72
CA ARG A 248 12.16 9.14 -15.82
C ARG A 248 12.21 10.54 -16.39
#